data_AF-A0AAD9KPY2-F1
#
_entry.id   AF-A0AAD9KPY2-F1
#
_cell.length_a   1.000
_cell.length_b   1.000
_cell.length_c   1.000
_cell.angle_alpha   90.00
_cell.angle_beta   90.00
_cell.angle_gamma   90.00
#
_symmetry.space_group_name_H-M   'P 1'
#
loop_
_entity.id
_entity.type
_entity.pdbx_description
1 polymer ?
#
loop_
_entity_poly.entity_id
_entity_poly.type
_entity_poly.pdbx_seq_one_letter_code
_entity_poly.pdbx_strand_id
1 'polypeptide(L)'
;MSKQLAVVSFLLACLCLSLADPILDGWRDVDVNDDDTHEVAKAAVELLSARSNSIFKSKLVTVKSAEVQIVSGLLYKFTLDVGTSECRKGDNSRQLEDCAITETQECTLKFWVEPWTKKKELTTISCSNLQKVAQSGGLNENSKLSKEPEVVIGKQSLLDNLPESFQAFKRKYGRNYAAGEEKHRYEVFVKNMHKADTLQRRERGTAVYGATQFADMTEEEFRKNYLTPTWDTSYDPFLKQALIPNDLAPEQFDWREHGAVTPVKNQGSCGSCWAFSTTGNVEGQWAIKKKHLVSLSEQELVDCDKLDQGCEGGLPSNAYKEIIRLGGLETEKEYPYEGRDEKCFFNRTEAKIDINGGLNISSNENDMAAWLAKNGPISIGINANAMQFYFGGISHPWKIFCNPESLDHGVLIVGYGVRKSTPYWIVKNSWGPTWGEKGYYLVYRGDGVCGLNRMATSAVIN
;
A
#
# COMPACT_ATOMS: atom_id res chain seq x y z
N MET A 1 -25.95 -2.28 64.31
CA MET A 1 -26.58 -0.95 64.22
C MET A 1 -26.47 -0.52 62.77
N SER A 2 -27.50 -0.77 61.93
CA SER A 2 -28.56 0.19 61.53
C SER A 2 -28.01 1.45 60.87
N LYS A 3 -28.52 2.01 59.77
CA LYS A 3 -29.62 1.76 58.80
C LYS A 3 -29.52 2.97 57.82
N GLN A 4 -29.48 2.77 56.50
CA GLN A 4 -30.53 3.11 55.52
C GLN A 4 -30.84 4.60 55.17
N LEU A 5 -30.82 4.88 53.84
CA LEU A 5 -31.74 5.70 53.00
C LEU A 5 -31.85 7.23 53.24
N ALA A 6 -32.16 8.14 52.30
CA ALA A 6 -32.34 8.21 50.84
C ALA A 6 -32.73 9.70 50.50
N VAL A 7 -33.00 9.99 49.21
CA VAL A 7 -33.65 11.18 48.56
C VAL A 7 -32.63 12.07 47.79
N VAL A 8 -32.52 12.15 46.46
CA VAL A 8 -33.43 12.23 45.26
C VAL A 8 -33.85 13.66 44.86
N SER A 9 -33.15 14.20 43.83
CA SER A 9 -33.65 14.90 42.61
C SER A 9 -33.65 16.44 42.40
N PHE A 10 -33.37 16.78 41.11
CA PHE A 10 -33.58 18.00 40.27
C PHE A 10 -32.63 19.22 40.46
N LEU A 11 -32.16 19.99 39.45
CA LEU A 11 -31.79 19.92 38.00
C LEU A 11 -31.42 21.39 37.58
N LEU A 12 -30.54 21.58 36.59
CA LEU A 12 -30.19 22.81 35.80
C LEU A 12 -29.36 23.92 36.51
N ALA A 13 -28.37 24.61 35.92
CA ALA A 13 -27.78 24.67 34.56
C ALA A 13 -26.49 25.53 34.53
N CYS A 14 -25.72 25.41 33.42
CA CYS A 14 -24.61 26.26 32.90
C CYS A 14 -23.26 26.24 33.65
N LEU A 15 -22.07 26.07 33.05
CA LEU A 15 -21.60 26.24 31.67
C LEU A 15 -20.79 25.03 31.18
N CYS A 16 -21.08 24.57 29.96
CA CYS A 16 -20.15 23.85 29.10
C CYS A 16 -19.29 24.88 28.34
N LEU A 17 -17.97 24.73 28.39
CA LEU A 17 -17.08 25.18 27.33
C LEU A 17 -16.05 24.06 27.08
N SER A 18 -16.21 23.49 25.90
CA SER A 18 -15.42 22.44 25.28
C SER A 18 -14.04 22.90 24.87
N LEU A 19 -13.01 22.09 25.10
CA LEU A 19 -11.92 21.92 24.13
C LEU A 19 -11.64 20.43 24.01
N ALA A 20 -12.04 19.89 22.86
CA ALA A 20 -11.95 18.49 22.47
C ALA A 20 -10.54 18.13 21.97
N ASP A 21 -10.21 16.85 22.12
CA ASP A 21 -8.93 16.20 21.81
C ASP A 21 -8.50 16.26 20.32
N PRO A 22 -7.18 16.25 19.99
CA PRO A 22 -6.73 16.04 18.62
C PRO A 22 -6.70 14.53 18.29
N ILE A 23 -7.73 14.09 17.59
CA ILE A 23 -7.89 12.74 17.06
C ILE A 23 -7.00 12.56 15.82
N LEU A 24 -6.37 11.40 15.74
CA LEU A 24 -5.46 10.95 14.68
C LEU A 24 -6.18 10.47 13.40
N ASP A 25 -7.34 11.05 13.19
CA ASP A 25 -8.32 10.77 12.16
C ASP A 25 -8.84 12.13 11.64
N GLY A 26 -7.96 13.12 11.68
CA GLY A 26 -8.26 14.52 11.52
C GLY A 26 -8.01 14.99 10.10
N TRP A 27 -8.81 15.96 9.70
CA TRP A 27 -8.62 16.78 8.53
C TRP A 27 -7.28 17.53 8.63
N ARG A 28 -6.46 17.44 7.59
CA ARG A 28 -5.24 18.25 7.42
C ARG A 28 -5.47 19.26 6.32
N ASP A 29 -5.22 20.53 6.58
CA ASP A 29 -5.28 21.54 5.54
C ASP A 29 -4.31 21.20 4.41
N VAL A 30 -4.78 21.35 3.17
CA VAL A 30 -3.99 21.23 1.95
C VAL A 30 -3.97 22.59 1.30
N ASP A 31 -2.83 22.96 0.71
CA ASP A 31 -2.71 24.24 0.02
C ASP A 31 -3.73 24.31 -1.11
N VAL A 32 -4.66 25.27 -1.02
CA VAL A 32 -5.69 25.46 -2.03
C VAL A 32 -5.13 25.90 -3.38
N ASN A 33 -3.89 26.40 -3.41
CA ASN A 33 -3.20 26.82 -4.63
C ASN A 33 -2.39 25.70 -5.28
N ASP A 34 -2.27 24.55 -4.62
CA ASP A 34 -1.57 23.38 -5.15
C ASP A 34 -2.31 22.80 -6.36
N ASP A 35 -1.56 22.42 -7.40
CA ASP A 35 -2.12 21.92 -8.65
C ASP A 35 -2.85 20.59 -8.45
N ASP A 36 -2.31 19.69 -7.61
CA ASP A 36 -2.96 18.41 -7.31
C ASP A 36 -4.29 18.67 -6.56
N THR A 37 -4.33 19.67 -5.66
CA THR A 37 -5.56 20.10 -4.97
C THR A 37 -6.60 20.66 -5.93
N HIS A 38 -6.18 21.46 -6.90
CA HIS A 38 -7.06 21.97 -7.97
C HIS A 38 -7.56 20.86 -8.89
N GLU A 39 -6.74 19.88 -9.25
CA GLU A 39 -7.16 18.73 -10.07
C GLU A 39 -8.20 17.89 -9.34
N VAL A 40 -7.97 17.60 -8.06
CA VAL A 40 -8.92 16.85 -7.23
C VAL A 40 -10.22 17.64 -7.05
N ALA A 41 -10.13 18.97 -6.85
CA ALA A 41 -11.31 19.84 -6.78
C ALA A 41 -12.10 19.89 -8.10
N LYS A 42 -11.41 19.95 -9.26
CA LYS A 42 -12.05 19.86 -10.59
C LYS A 42 -12.77 18.53 -10.76
N ALA A 43 -12.12 17.42 -10.44
CA ALA A 43 -12.73 16.09 -10.50
C ALA A 43 -13.96 15.96 -9.58
N ALA A 44 -13.93 16.62 -8.41
CA ALA A 44 -15.08 16.70 -7.51
C ALA A 44 -16.24 17.52 -8.11
N VAL A 45 -15.95 18.68 -8.74
CA VAL A 45 -16.96 19.52 -9.42
C VAL A 45 -17.52 18.83 -10.67
N GLU A 46 -16.74 18.05 -11.39
CA GLU A 46 -17.23 17.23 -12.50
C GLU A 46 -18.23 16.17 -12.03
N LEU A 47 -17.91 15.47 -10.94
CA LEU A 47 -18.81 14.47 -10.37
C LEU A 47 -20.08 15.12 -9.78
N LEU A 48 -19.96 16.31 -9.19
CA LEU A 48 -21.08 17.14 -8.77
C LEU A 48 -21.96 17.56 -9.95
N SER A 49 -21.34 18.02 -11.03
CA SER A 49 -22.01 18.39 -12.29
C SER A 49 -22.80 17.21 -12.83
N ALA A 50 -22.19 16.01 -12.90
CA ALA A 50 -22.86 14.79 -13.36
C ALA A 50 -24.07 14.39 -12.50
N ARG A 51 -24.03 14.63 -11.18
CA ARG A 51 -25.12 14.32 -10.25
C ARG A 51 -26.20 15.41 -10.12
N SER A 52 -25.95 16.61 -10.65
CA SER A 52 -26.90 17.73 -10.60
C SER A 52 -28.02 17.57 -11.64
N ASN A 53 -29.23 18.01 -11.30
CA ASN A 53 -30.38 18.07 -12.22
C ASN A 53 -30.33 19.24 -13.22
N SER A 54 -29.31 20.09 -13.15
CA SER A 54 -29.14 21.19 -14.13
C SER A 54 -28.84 20.63 -15.53
N ILE A 55 -29.40 21.27 -16.56
CA ILE A 55 -29.07 20.99 -17.96
C ILE A 55 -27.69 21.57 -18.38
N PHE A 56 -27.10 22.39 -17.52
CA PHE A 56 -25.81 23.05 -17.73
C PHE A 56 -24.69 22.40 -16.91
N LYS A 57 -23.45 22.45 -17.42
CA LYS A 57 -22.26 21.92 -16.75
C LYS A 57 -21.81 22.89 -15.64
N SER A 58 -21.44 22.34 -14.48
CA SER A 58 -20.75 23.11 -13.41
C SER A 58 -19.26 23.22 -13.69
N LYS A 59 -18.65 24.36 -13.30
CA LYS A 59 -17.23 24.69 -13.49
C LYS A 59 -16.63 25.15 -12.16
N LEU A 60 -15.43 24.69 -11.83
CA LEU A 60 -14.71 25.18 -10.67
C LEU A 60 -14.30 26.64 -10.93
N VAL A 61 -14.71 27.55 -10.05
CA VAL A 61 -14.30 28.97 -10.10
C VAL A 61 -13.09 29.17 -9.21
N THR A 62 -13.14 28.70 -7.96
CA THR A 62 -12.05 28.87 -7.00
C THR A 62 -12.12 27.80 -5.90
N VAL A 63 -10.97 27.38 -5.39
CA VAL A 63 -10.86 26.56 -4.17
C VAL A 63 -10.68 27.51 -2.99
N LYS A 64 -11.65 27.57 -2.07
CA LYS A 64 -11.58 28.42 -0.87
C LYS A 64 -10.89 27.74 0.30
N SER A 65 -11.15 26.45 0.48
CA SER A 65 -10.47 25.61 1.47
C SER A 65 -10.38 24.18 0.98
N ALA A 66 -9.32 23.48 1.38
CA ALA A 66 -9.15 22.06 1.12
C ALA A 66 -8.55 21.43 2.36
N GLU A 67 -9.17 20.38 2.85
CA GLU A 67 -8.62 19.52 3.87
C GLU A 67 -8.56 18.07 3.35
N VAL A 68 -7.57 17.29 3.75
CA VAL A 68 -7.45 15.87 3.42
C VAL A 68 -7.31 15.01 4.66
N GLN A 69 -7.92 13.83 4.59
CA GLN A 69 -7.83 12.78 5.59
C GLN A 69 -7.45 11.48 4.87
N ILE A 70 -6.44 10.80 5.41
CA ILE A 70 -6.01 9.49 4.90
C ILE A 70 -6.92 8.42 5.50
N VAL A 71 -7.67 7.72 4.66
CA VAL A 71 -8.57 6.61 5.00
C VAL A 71 -8.20 5.38 4.16
N SER A 72 -9.13 4.48 3.82
CA SER A 72 -8.93 3.44 2.78
C SER A 72 -8.81 4.01 1.35
N GLY A 73 -8.34 5.26 1.22
CA GLY A 73 -8.31 6.19 0.08
C GLY A 73 -7.90 7.58 0.60
N LEU A 74 -7.98 8.63 -0.22
CA LEU A 74 -7.86 10.01 0.24
C LEU A 74 -9.25 10.61 0.31
N LEU A 75 -9.66 11.06 1.49
CA LEU A 75 -10.91 11.77 1.69
C LEU A 75 -10.62 13.26 1.77
N TYR A 76 -11.04 14.03 0.78
CA TYR A 76 -10.94 15.48 0.76
C TYR A 76 -12.22 16.14 1.26
N LYS A 77 -12.10 17.28 1.92
CA LYS A 77 -13.19 18.19 2.29
C LYS A 77 -12.85 19.55 1.69
N PHE A 78 -13.62 19.94 0.70
CA PHE A 78 -13.44 21.18 0.01
C PHE A 78 -14.52 22.18 0.37
N THR A 79 -14.15 23.45 0.38
CA THR A 79 -15.06 24.59 0.18
C THR A 79 -14.66 25.24 -1.13
N LEU A 80 -15.57 25.26 -2.11
CA LEU A 80 -15.31 25.70 -3.47
C LEU A 80 -16.33 26.73 -3.91
N ASP A 81 -15.91 27.69 -4.73
CA ASP A 81 -16.83 28.44 -5.58
C ASP A 81 -17.05 27.66 -6.88
N VAL A 82 -18.31 27.32 -7.13
CA VAL A 82 -18.74 26.53 -8.28
C VAL A 82 -19.66 27.38 -9.14
N GLY A 83 -19.28 27.55 -10.41
CA GLY A 83 -20.01 28.30 -11.41
C GLY A 83 -20.92 27.41 -12.25
N THR A 84 -22.14 27.85 -12.55
CA THR A 84 -22.96 27.29 -13.63
C THR A 84 -22.47 27.88 -14.95
N SER A 85 -22.10 27.02 -15.90
CA SER A 85 -21.64 27.47 -17.21
C SER A 85 -22.79 27.55 -18.23
N GLU A 86 -22.58 28.22 -19.35
CA GLU A 86 -23.53 28.21 -20.48
C GLU A 86 -23.53 26.88 -21.26
N CYS A 87 -22.58 25.99 -20.99
CA CYS A 87 -22.42 24.75 -21.73
C CYS A 87 -23.39 23.67 -21.26
N ARG A 88 -24.18 23.15 -22.22
CA ARG A 88 -25.19 22.12 -21.94
C ARG A 88 -24.54 20.75 -21.76
N LYS A 89 -25.11 19.94 -20.88
CA LYS A 89 -24.76 18.52 -20.75
C LYS A 89 -25.16 17.78 -22.04
N GLY A 90 -24.26 16.92 -22.54
CA GLY A 90 -24.45 16.22 -23.81
C GLY A 90 -23.99 16.99 -25.05
N ASP A 91 -23.67 18.28 -24.93
CA ASP A 91 -23.00 19.04 -25.99
C ASP A 91 -21.48 18.96 -25.82
N ASN A 92 -20.80 18.41 -26.84
CA ASN A 92 -19.36 18.22 -26.91
C ASN A 92 -18.70 19.14 -27.95
N SER A 93 -19.44 20.12 -28.49
CA SER A 93 -18.92 21.05 -29.52
C SER A 93 -17.99 22.13 -28.97
N ARG A 94 -18.00 22.38 -27.65
CA ARG A 94 -17.18 23.39 -26.97
C ARG A 94 -16.53 22.80 -25.71
N GLN A 95 -15.30 23.22 -25.42
CA GLN A 95 -14.60 22.87 -24.18
C GLN A 95 -15.17 23.69 -23.01
N LEU A 96 -15.18 23.12 -21.79
CA LEU A 96 -15.80 23.74 -20.61
C LEU A 96 -15.10 25.07 -20.22
N GLU A 97 -13.82 25.15 -20.56
CA GLU A 97 -12.92 26.28 -20.36
C GLU A 97 -13.41 27.52 -21.12
N ASP A 98 -13.98 27.32 -22.32
CA ASP A 98 -14.48 28.38 -23.21
C ASP A 98 -15.88 28.88 -22.84
N CYS A 99 -16.56 28.19 -21.91
CA CYS A 99 -17.91 28.51 -21.50
C CYS A 99 -17.90 29.61 -20.43
N ALA A 100 -18.67 30.67 -20.66
CA ALA A 100 -18.91 31.72 -19.67
C ALA A 100 -19.67 31.15 -18.46
N ILE A 101 -19.42 31.73 -17.29
CA ILE A 101 -20.06 31.39 -16.03
C ILE A 101 -21.20 32.38 -15.81
N THR A 102 -22.42 31.87 -15.63
CA THR A 102 -23.63 32.70 -15.48
C THR A 102 -23.93 33.01 -14.02
N GLU A 103 -23.71 32.04 -13.13
CA GLU A 103 -23.99 32.14 -11.70
C GLU A 103 -22.92 31.37 -10.92
N THR A 104 -22.47 31.92 -9.79
CA THR A 104 -21.48 31.27 -8.91
C THR A 104 -22.11 31.03 -7.54
N GLN A 105 -21.87 29.86 -6.96
CA GLN A 105 -22.31 29.49 -5.63
C GLN A 105 -21.19 28.80 -4.86
N GLU A 106 -21.19 28.97 -3.54
CA GLU A 106 -20.26 28.26 -2.66
C GLU A 106 -20.80 26.86 -2.34
N CYS A 107 -19.93 25.86 -2.44
CA CYS A 107 -20.20 24.46 -2.17
C CYS A 107 -19.17 23.87 -1.22
N THR A 108 -19.63 23.24 -0.14
CA THR A 108 -18.82 22.34 0.69
C THR A 108 -19.05 20.91 0.25
N LEU A 109 -17.98 20.18 -0.06
CA LEU A 109 -18.09 18.80 -0.50
C LEU A 109 -17.06 17.88 0.15
N LYS A 110 -17.42 16.61 0.34
CA LYS A 110 -16.48 15.54 0.69
C LYS A 110 -16.28 14.62 -0.50
N PHE A 111 -15.04 14.51 -0.94
CA PHE A 111 -14.66 13.78 -2.14
C PHE A 111 -13.63 12.72 -1.77
N TRP A 112 -14.03 11.46 -1.90
CA TRP A 112 -13.18 10.32 -1.66
C TRP A 112 -12.61 9.81 -2.98
N VAL A 113 -11.30 9.62 -3.02
CA VAL A 113 -10.61 9.04 -4.16
C VAL A 113 -9.74 7.89 -3.71
N GLU A 114 -9.62 6.89 -4.57
CA GLU A 114 -8.67 5.81 -4.42
C GLU A 114 -7.66 5.93 -5.56
N PRO A 115 -6.56 6.68 -5.42
CA PRO A 115 -5.66 7.00 -6.54
C PRO A 115 -5.09 5.78 -7.28
N TRP A 116 -5.08 4.63 -6.63
CA TRP A 116 -4.61 3.34 -7.15
C TRP A 116 -5.74 2.49 -7.79
N THR A 117 -6.96 2.99 -7.89
CA THR A 117 -8.05 2.42 -8.70
C THR A 117 -8.78 3.55 -9.45
N LYS A 118 -9.74 3.23 -10.34
CA LYS A 118 -10.60 4.26 -10.97
C LYS A 118 -11.78 4.70 -10.07
N LYS A 119 -11.78 4.32 -8.77
CA LYS A 119 -12.91 4.56 -7.87
C LYS A 119 -12.84 5.97 -7.28
N LYS A 120 -13.92 6.72 -7.44
CA LYS A 120 -14.14 8.05 -6.86
C LYS A 120 -15.57 8.19 -6.37
N GLU A 121 -15.77 8.81 -5.22
CA GLU A 121 -17.09 9.01 -4.64
C GLU A 121 -17.24 10.41 -4.04
N LEU A 122 -18.38 11.04 -4.33
CA LEU A 122 -18.82 12.26 -3.66
C LEU A 122 -19.82 11.87 -2.58
N THR A 123 -19.56 12.20 -1.32
CA THR A 123 -20.37 11.71 -0.19
C THR A 123 -21.17 12.81 0.48
N THR A 124 -20.56 13.95 0.78
CA THR A 124 -21.24 15.13 1.32
C THR A 124 -21.26 16.22 0.26
N ILE A 125 -22.43 16.80 0.01
CA ILE A 125 -22.62 17.92 -0.91
C ILE A 125 -23.52 18.92 -0.20
N SER A 126 -23.01 20.12 0.03
CA SER A 126 -23.78 21.23 0.56
C SER A 126 -23.45 22.46 -0.27
N CYS A 127 -24.32 22.80 -1.22
CA CYS A 127 -24.23 24.05 -1.95
C CYS A 127 -25.33 24.99 -1.47
N SER A 128 -25.00 26.28 -1.38
CA SER A 128 -25.89 27.33 -0.87
C SER A 128 -27.27 27.40 -1.56
N ASN A 129 -27.46 26.78 -2.73
CA ASN A 129 -28.76 26.66 -3.42
C ASN A 129 -29.12 25.25 -3.95
N LEU A 130 -28.79 24.17 -3.22
CA LEU A 130 -29.34 22.84 -3.52
C LEU A 130 -29.74 22.07 -2.25
N GLN A 131 -30.96 22.29 -1.77
CA GLN A 131 -31.67 21.28 -1.00
C GLN A 131 -32.38 20.32 -1.96
N LYS A 132 -31.88 19.07 -2.04
CA LYS A 132 -32.62 17.78 -2.01
C LYS A 132 -32.02 16.66 -2.89
N VAL A 133 -31.81 15.51 -2.21
CA VAL A 133 -31.89 14.08 -2.66
C VAL A 133 -30.60 13.28 -2.88
N ALA A 134 -30.32 12.46 -1.85
CA ALA A 134 -30.16 10.98 -1.78
C ALA A 134 -29.15 10.17 -2.61
N GLN A 135 -28.40 9.38 -1.83
CA GLN A 135 -27.88 8.01 -1.98
C GLN A 135 -28.10 7.22 -3.29
N SER A 136 -27.07 6.40 -3.57
CA SER A 136 -27.00 5.17 -4.39
C SER A 136 -26.57 5.29 -5.86
N GLY A 137 -25.68 4.38 -6.28
CA GLY A 137 -25.51 3.99 -7.69
C GLY A 137 -24.07 4.00 -8.19
N GLY A 138 -23.54 2.82 -8.51
CA GLY A 138 -22.15 2.60 -8.92
C GLY A 138 -21.84 2.78 -10.42
N LEU A 139 -20.53 2.69 -10.68
CA LEU A 139 -19.81 2.20 -11.87
C LEU A 139 -19.58 3.08 -13.12
N ASN A 140 -18.30 2.96 -13.56
CA ASN A 140 -17.72 2.95 -14.93
C ASN A 140 -17.08 4.21 -15.55
N GLU A 141 -15.75 4.24 -15.42
CA GLU A 141 -14.69 4.18 -16.46
C GLU A 141 -14.47 5.23 -17.58
N ASN A 142 -13.18 5.57 -17.72
CA ASN A 142 -12.39 6.06 -18.89
C ASN A 142 -12.53 7.56 -19.21
N SER A 143 -11.47 8.38 -19.41
CA SER A 143 -10.21 8.17 -20.16
C SER A 143 -9.12 9.25 -19.87
N LYS A 144 -7.83 8.85 -20.01
CA LYS A 144 -6.59 9.54 -20.55
C LYS A 144 -6.59 11.07 -20.80
N LEU A 145 -5.51 11.86 -20.74
CA LEU A 145 -4.07 11.81 -20.36
C LEU A 145 -3.45 13.16 -20.86
N SER A 146 -2.68 13.93 -20.05
CA SER A 146 -1.38 14.57 -20.43
C SER A 146 -0.90 15.76 -19.53
N LYS A 147 0.20 15.52 -18.79
CA LYS A 147 1.45 16.29 -18.47
C LYS A 147 1.55 17.79 -18.87
N GLU A 148 2.23 18.74 -18.20
CA GLU A 148 3.03 18.99 -16.94
C GLU A 148 3.38 20.51 -16.99
N PRO A 149 3.75 21.27 -15.89
CA PRO A 149 5.05 21.12 -15.20
C PRO A 149 5.06 21.38 -13.66
N GLU A 150 6.11 20.87 -13.02
CA GLU A 150 6.45 20.86 -11.58
C GLU A 150 6.74 22.23 -10.93
N VAL A 151 6.28 22.50 -9.68
CA VAL A 151 6.99 23.31 -8.64
C VAL A 151 6.57 22.99 -7.17
N VAL A 152 7.48 22.36 -6.42
CA VAL A 152 7.88 22.48 -4.97
C VAL A 152 6.84 22.82 -3.87
N ILE A 153 6.48 21.82 -3.04
CA ILE A 153 5.70 21.94 -1.78
C ILE A 153 6.58 22.26 -0.55
N GLY A 154 6.15 23.21 0.28
CA GLY A 154 6.75 23.51 1.59
C GLY A 154 6.55 22.39 2.62
N LYS A 155 7.66 21.82 3.12
CA LYS A 155 7.70 20.65 4.02
C LYS A 155 7.34 21.01 5.47
N GLN A 156 6.21 20.53 5.99
CA GLN A 156 6.10 20.28 7.43
C GLN A 156 7.02 19.11 7.78
N SER A 157 7.90 19.29 8.78
CA SER A 157 8.97 18.34 9.06
C SER A 157 8.40 17.15 9.85
N LEU A 158 8.81 15.93 9.52
CA LEU A 158 8.47 14.71 10.28
C LEU A 158 8.93 14.77 11.76
N LEU A 159 9.77 15.74 12.08
CA LEU A 159 10.34 15.97 13.41
C LEU A 159 9.58 17.03 14.22
N ASP A 160 8.54 17.62 13.65
CA ASP A 160 7.71 18.61 14.35
C ASP A 160 6.81 17.90 15.37
N ASN A 161 6.74 18.45 16.59
CA ASN A 161 5.89 17.98 17.68
C ASN A 161 5.97 16.45 17.95
N LEU A 162 7.18 15.89 18.02
CA LEU A 162 7.42 14.46 18.29
C LEU A 162 6.62 13.87 19.46
N PRO A 163 6.41 14.56 20.62
CA PRO A 163 5.57 14.04 21.68
C PRO A 163 4.13 13.78 21.25
N GLU A 164 3.53 14.72 20.51
CA GLU A 164 2.16 14.61 20.00
C GLU A 164 2.08 13.53 18.91
N SER A 165 3.05 13.51 18.00
CA SER A 165 3.20 12.49 16.96
C SER A 165 3.33 11.07 17.55
N PHE A 166 3.96 10.92 18.72
CA PHE A 166 4.02 9.64 19.41
C PHE A 166 2.69 9.25 20.07
N GLN A 167 1.99 10.19 20.71
CA GLN A 167 0.66 9.92 21.26
C GLN A 167 -0.33 9.53 20.16
N ALA A 168 -0.24 10.22 19.02
CA ALA A 168 -0.86 9.81 17.78
C ALA A 168 -0.47 8.37 17.44
N PHE A 169 0.80 8.10 17.13
CA PHE A 169 1.27 6.77 16.77
C PHE A 169 0.70 5.64 17.67
N LYS A 170 0.70 5.84 19.00
CA LYS A 170 0.09 4.89 19.94
C LYS A 170 -1.40 4.65 19.70
N ARG A 171 -2.19 5.72 19.52
CA ARG A 171 -3.63 5.61 19.20
C ARG A 171 -3.84 4.86 17.88
N LYS A 172 -3.04 5.17 16.85
CA LYS A 172 -3.17 4.54 15.52
C LYS A 172 -2.97 3.03 15.56
N TYR A 173 -1.91 2.59 16.26
CA TYR A 173 -1.47 1.20 16.26
C TYR A 173 -1.82 0.45 17.54
N GLY A 174 -2.75 1.00 18.33
CA GLY A 174 -3.26 0.38 19.56
C GLY A 174 -2.17 0.06 20.58
N ARG A 175 -1.14 0.90 20.68
CA ARG A 175 0.01 0.65 21.56
C ARG A 175 -0.33 0.98 23.01
N ASN A 176 -0.09 0.01 23.88
CA ASN A 176 -0.21 0.14 25.33
C ASN A 176 1.08 -0.35 25.98
N TYR A 177 1.80 0.55 26.65
CA TYR A 177 3.08 0.26 27.27
C TYR A 177 3.00 0.40 28.78
N ALA A 178 3.80 -0.36 29.52
CA ALA A 178 4.02 -0.07 30.93
C ALA A 178 4.76 1.27 31.08
N ALA A 179 4.55 1.99 32.20
CA ALA A 179 5.12 3.33 32.40
C ALA A 179 6.66 3.39 32.26
N GLY A 180 7.37 2.31 32.63
CA GLY A 180 8.82 2.20 32.45
C GLY A 180 9.25 1.91 31.00
N GLU A 181 8.39 1.25 30.22
CA GLU A 181 8.64 0.91 28.82
C GLU A 181 8.30 2.08 27.88
N GLU A 182 7.25 2.85 28.18
CA GLU A 182 6.79 3.95 27.30
C GLU A 182 7.90 4.96 27.01
N LYS A 183 8.71 5.30 28.02
CA LYS A 183 9.85 6.20 27.84
C LYS A 183 10.85 5.64 26.83
N HIS A 184 11.19 4.35 26.94
CA HIS A 184 12.09 3.68 26.02
C HIS A 184 11.50 3.64 24.60
N ARG A 185 10.22 3.26 24.46
CA ARG A 185 9.52 3.22 23.17
C ARG A 185 9.44 4.60 22.51
N TYR A 186 9.26 5.65 23.29
CA TYR A 186 9.32 7.03 22.80
C TYR A 186 10.72 7.40 22.28
N GLU A 187 11.78 7.05 23.01
CA GLU A 187 13.16 7.30 22.57
C GLU A 187 13.49 6.56 21.26
N VAL A 188 13.01 5.33 21.11
CA VAL A 188 13.12 4.55 19.87
C VAL A 188 12.32 5.21 18.73
N PHE A 189 11.09 5.64 19.02
CA PHE A 189 10.24 6.37 18.08
C PHE A 189 10.92 7.62 17.53
N VAL A 190 11.49 8.46 18.41
CA VAL A 190 12.22 9.66 18.02
C VAL A 190 13.39 9.33 17.08
N LYS A 191 14.21 8.33 17.43
CA LYS A 191 15.33 7.88 16.59
C LYS A 191 14.86 7.42 15.21
N ASN A 192 13.76 6.67 15.15
CA ASN A 192 13.19 6.18 13.91
C ASN A 192 12.56 7.30 13.07
N MET A 193 11.97 8.33 13.69
CA MET A 193 11.47 9.49 12.94
C MET A 193 12.61 10.32 12.32
N HIS A 194 13.77 10.39 12.96
CA HIS A 194 14.97 10.95 12.32
C HIS A 194 15.45 10.11 11.12
N LYS A 195 15.37 8.78 11.20
CA LYS A 195 15.67 7.89 10.05
C LYS A 195 14.66 8.12 8.91
N ALA A 196 13.37 8.18 9.21
CA ALA A 196 12.31 8.43 8.22
C ALA A 196 12.44 9.82 7.58
N ASP A 197 12.74 10.87 8.34
CA ASP A 197 13.02 12.21 7.84
C ASP A 197 14.26 12.23 6.92
N THR A 198 15.30 11.48 7.27
CA THR A 198 16.48 11.33 6.43
C THR A 198 16.14 10.68 5.08
N LEU A 199 15.35 9.59 5.09
CA LEU A 199 14.84 8.97 3.87
C LEU A 199 14.02 9.96 3.06
N GLN A 200 13.07 10.65 3.68
CA GLN A 200 12.19 11.62 3.02
C GLN A 200 12.95 12.77 2.36
N ARG A 201 13.99 13.31 3.02
CA ARG A 201 14.81 14.41 2.49
C ARG A 201 15.73 13.97 1.36
N ARG A 202 16.05 12.68 1.27
CA ARG A 202 16.99 12.10 0.29
C ARG A 202 16.30 11.27 -0.79
N GLU A 203 14.99 11.10 -0.71
CA GLU A 203 14.17 10.40 -1.68
C GLU A 203 14.35 11.00 -3.09
N ARG A 204 14.52 10.15 -4.10
CA ARG A 204 14.70 10.54 -5.50
C ARG A 204 13.44 10.34 -6.33
N GLY A 205 12.50 9.53 -5.85
CA GLY A 205 11.20 9.29 -6.42
C GLY A 205 10.14 10.16 -5.74
N THR A 206 8.97 9.57 -5.51
CA THR A 206 7.79 10.25 -4.95
C THR A 206 7.36 9.65 -3.62
N ALA A 207 8.19 8.80 -3.01
CA ALA A 207 7.81 8.13 -1.79
C ALA A 207 7.65 9.09 -0.60
N VAL A 208 6.67 8.75 0.22
CA VAL A 208 6.41 9.35 1.51
C VAL A 208 6.85 8.36 2.58
N TYR A 209 7.62 8.84 3.55
CA TYR A 209 8.08 8.07 4.70
C TYR A 209 7.50 8.64 6.00
N GLY A 210 7.43 7.83 7.05
CA GLY A 210 6.99 8.29 8.37
C GLY A 210 6.79 7.19 9.40
N ALA A 211 5.94 7.47 10.39
CA ALA A 211 5.58 6.55 11.47
C ALA A 211 4.69 5.37 11.04
N THR A 212 5.27 4.30 10.49
CA THR A 212 4.59 3.02 10.26
C THR A 212 4.39 2.25 11.57
N GLN A 213 3.76 1.07 11.53
CA GLN A 213 3.61 0.19 12.70
C GLN A 213 4.93 -0.26 13.34
N PHE A 214 6.07 0.02 12.71
CA PHE A 214 7.41 -0.35 13.18
C PHE A 214 8.16 0.83 13.81
N ALA A 215 7.53 2.01 13.92
CA ALA A 215 8.18 3.23 14.37
C ALA A 215 8.72 3.16 15.80
N ASP A 216 8.15 2.31 16.67
CA ASP A 216 8.56 2.08 18.06
C ASP A 216 9.50 0.88 18.27
N MET A 217 9.98 0.28 17.17
CA MET A 217 10.85 -0.89 17.22
C MET A 217 12.31 -0.50 17.02
N THR A 218 13.18 -1.06 17.86
CA THR A 218 14.62 -0.98 17.65
C THR A 218 15.00 -1.70 16.36
N GLU A 219 16.18 -1.39 15.83
CA GLU A 219 16.70 -2.06 14.64
C GLU A 219 16.87 -3.58 14.88
N GLU A 220 17.30 -3.98 16.07
CA GLU A 220 17.42 -5.38 16.46
C GLU A 220 16.06 -6.08 16.51
N GLU A 221 15.05 -5.48 17.15
CA GLU A 221 13.68 -6.02 17.17
C GLU A 221 13.11 -6.14 15.76
N PHE A 222 13.30 -5.13 14.90
CA PHE A 222 12.79 -5.15 13.54
C PHE A 222 13.47 -6.24 12.71
N ARG A 223 14.81 -6.32 12.74
CA ARG A 223 15.58 -7.35 12.02
C ARG A 223 15.20 -8.75 12.49
N LYS A 224 15.09 -8.98 13.80
CA LYS A 224 14.78 -10.29 14.37
C LYS A 224 13.36 -10.75 14.04
N ASN A 225 12.39 -9.84 14.08
CA ASN A 225 10.98 -10.23 14.01
C ASN A 225 10.41 -10.19 12.58
N TYR A 226 10.99 -9.41 11.66
CA TYR A 226 10.38 -9.14 10.35
C TYR A 226 11.29 -9.43 9.15
N LEU A 227 12.59 -9.60 9.38
CA LEU A 227 13.58 -9.84 8.33
C LEU A 227 14.22 -11.22 8.53
N THR A 228 15.06 -11.61 7.58
CA THR A 228 15.90 -12.80 7.68
C THR A 228 17.38 -12.42 7.74
N PRO A 229 18.28 -13.38 8.05
CA PRO A 229 19.69 -13.24 7.75
C PRO A 229 19.92 -12.85 6.28
N THR A 230 21.07 -12.25 6.00
CA THR A 230 21.43 -11.88 4.62
C THR A 230 21.45 -13.12 3.72
N TRP A 231 20.77 -13.03 2.58
CA TRP A 231 20.67 -14.15 1.65
C TRP A 231 21.97 -14.38 0.89
N ASP A 232 22.32 -15.64 0.70
CA ASP A 232 23.35 -16.03 -0.26
C ASP A 232 22.78 -15.94 -1.68
N THR A 233 23.34 -15.05 -2.49
CA THR A 233 22.96 -14.87 -3.90
C THR A 233 23.86 -15.68 -4.84
N SER A 234 24.57 -16.68 -4.33
CA SER A 234 25.37 -17.60 -5.14
C SER A 234 24.51 -18.42 -6.11
N TYR A 235 25.17 -18.97 -7.13
CA TYR A 235 24.49 -19.76 -8.15
C TYR A 235 23.89 -21.04 -7.56
N ASP A 236 22.56 -21.20 -7.69
CA ASP A 236 21.86 -22.42 -7.31
C ASP A 236 21.60 -23.31 -8.55
N PRO A 237 22.27 -24.48 -8.68
CA PRO A 237 22.10 -25.36 -9.84
C PRO A 237 20.70 -25.95 -9.98
N PHE A 238 19.87 -25.90 -8.93
CA PHE A 238 18.46 -26.32 -9.02
C PHE A 238 17.62 -25.37 -9.87
N LEU A 239 17.93 -24.07 -9.85
CA LEU A 239 17.18 -23.06 -10.59
C LEU A 239 17.65 -23.04 -12.05
N LYS A 240 16.77 -23.46 -12.96
CA LYS A 240 17.07 -23.38 -14.40
C LYS A 240 16.94 -21.94 -14.88
N GLN A 241 17.78 -21.51 -15.81
CA GLN A 241 17.65 -20.17 -16.38
C GLN A 241 16.32 -20.03 -17.14
N ALA A 242 15.57 -18.98 -16.83
CA ALA A 242 14.33 -18.67 -17.52
C ALA A 242 14.57 -18.24 -18.97
N LEU A 243 13.70 -18.69 -19.87
CA LEU A 243 13.66 -18.20 -21.24
C LEU A 243 12.96 -16.84 -21.26
N ILE A 244 13.69 -15.79 -21.62
CA ILE A 244 13.15 -14.44 -21.73
C ILE A 244 12.38 -14.32 -23.05
N PRO A 245 11.12 -13.82 -23.04
CA PRO A 245 10.39 -13.55 -24.27
C PRO A 245 11.11 -12.49 -25.12
N ASN A 246 11.15 -12.68 -26.44
CA ASN A 246 11.71 -11.69 -27.38
C ASN A 246 10.77 -10.48 -27.57
N ASP A 247 9.52 -10.58 -27.10
CA ASP A 247 8.52 -9.54 -27.22
C ASP A 247 8.83 -8.39 -26.24
N LEU A 248 8.58 -7.15 -26.67
CA LEU A 248 8.65 -6.01 -25.75
C LEU A 248 7.58 -6.16 -24.68
N ALA A 249 7.98 -5.97 -23.43
CA ALA A 249 7.06 -5.86 -22.30
C ALA A 249 6.06 -4.71 -22.57
N PRO A 250 4.75 -4.87 -22.24
CA PRO A 250 3.83 -3.73 -22.27
C PRO A 250 4.34 -2.61 -21.35
N GLU A 251 3.82 -1.38 -21.50
CA GLU A 251 4.28 -0.24 -20.67
C GLU A 251 3.92 -0.42 -19.18
N GLN A 252 2.78 -1.08 -18.92
CA GLN A 252 2.27 -1.39 -17.59
C GLN A 252 1.59 -2.76 -17.60
N PHE A 253 1.67 -3.47 -16.49
CA PHE A 253 1.01 -4.77 -16.30
C PHE A 253 0.79 -5.04 -14.81
N ASP A 254 -0.36 -5.62 -14.44
CA ASP A 254 -0.69 -5.91 -13.05
C ASP A 254 -1.46 -7.23 -12.88
N TRP A 255 -0.83 -8.25 -12.32
CA TRP A 255 -1.44 -9.57 -12.10
C TRP A 255 -2.63 -9.56 -11.13
N ARG A 256 -2.79 -8.50 -10.33
CA ARG A 256 -3.98 -8.33 -9.47
C ARG A 256 -5.25 -8.19 -10.30
N GLU A 257 -5.16 -7.53 -11.46
CA GLU A 257 -6.27 -7.35 -12.40
C GLU A 257 -6.59 -8.63 -13.19
N HIS A 258 -5.72 -9.64 -13.11
CA HIS A 258 -5.81 -10.90 -13.84
C HIS A 258 -6.04 -12.13 -12.94
N GLY A 259 -6.36 -11.91 -11.66
CA GLY A 259 -6.74 -13.00 -10.74
C GLY A 259 -5.59 -13.95 -10.39
N ALA A 260 -4.33 -13.51 -10.48
CA ALA A 260 -3.15 -14.31 -10.15
C ALA A 260 -2.45 -13.85 -8.87
N VAL A 261 -3.15 -13.10 -8.00
CA VAL A 261 -2.61 -12.57 -6.75
C VAL A 261 -3.65 -12.70 -5.65
N THR A 262 -3.35 -13.44 -4.60
CA THR A 262 -4.17 -13.53 -3.38
C THR A 262 -4.14 -12.23 -2.57
N PRO A 263 -5.05 -12.03 -1.59
CA PRO A 263 -4.98 -10.90 -0.67
C PRO A 263 -3.62 -10.78 0.04
N VAL A 264 -3.29 -9.56 0.50
CA VAL A 264 -2.10 -9.33 1.35
C VAL A 264 -2.28 -10.05 2.68
N LYS A 265 -1.24 -10.80 3.08
CA LYS A 265 -1.15 -11.51 4.35
C LYS A 265 -0.22 -10.79 5.33
N ASN A 266 -0.05 -11.34 6.54
CA ASN A 266 0.80 -10.77 7.58
C ASN A 266 1.63 -11.86 8.27
N GLN A 267 2.95 -11.79 8.15
CA GLN A 267 3.90 -12.73 8.75
C GLN A 267 4.02 -12.58 10.27
N GLY A 268 3.55 -11.47 10.84
CA GLY A 268 3.71 -11.20 12.27
C GLY A 268 5.19 -11.11 12.68
N SER A 269 5.50 -11.53 13.91
CA SER A 269 6.86 -11.48 14.47
C SER A 269 7.64 -12.78 14.19
N CYS A 270 7.70 -13.17 12.94
CA CYS A 270 8.40 -14.36 12.44
C CYS A 270 9.12 -14.01 11.14
N GLY A 271 10.39 -14.40 10.99
CA GLY A 271 11.21 -14.21 9.79
C GLY A 271 10.84 -15.14 8.63
N SER A 272 9.54 -15.30 8.36
CA SER A 272 8.98 -16.22 7.35
C SER A 272 8.70 -15.57 6.00
N CYS A 273 9.21 -14.37 5.73
CA CYS A 273 8.98 -13.66 4.47
C CYS A 273 9.36 -14.48 3.22
N TRP A 274 10.34 -15.38 3.35
CA TRP A 274 10.74 -16.34 2.32
C TRP A 274 9.59 -17.29 1.96
N ALA A 275 8.83 -17.77 2.94
CA ALA A 275 7.66 -18.63 2.73
C ALA A 275 6.55 -17.83 2.03
N PHE A 276 6.23 -16.61 2.49
CA PHE A 276 5.23 -15.74 1.84
C PHE A 276 5.59 -15.36 0.40
N SER A 277 6.87 -15.11 0.12
CA SER A 277 7.36 -14.83 -1.24
C SER A 277 7.19 -16.05 -2.14
N THR A 278 7.52 -17.23 -1.61
CA THR A 278 7.39 -18.52 -2.31
C THR A 278 5.94 -18.87 -2.59
N THR A 279 5.08 -18.90 -1.56
CA THR A 279 3.66 -19.23 -1.70
C THR A 279 3.01 -18.26 -2.66
N GLY A 280 3.22 -16.94 -2.51
CA GLY A 280 2.65 -15.94 -3.42
C GLY A 280 3.05 -16.14 -4.89
N ASN A 281 4.27 -16.61 -5.16
CA ASN A 281 4.69 -16.97 -6.51
C ASN A 281 4.00 -18.25 -7.00
N VAL A 282 3.97 -19.31 -6.19
CA VAL A 282 3.34 -20.60 -6.54
C VAL A 282 1.84 -20.41 -6.78
N GLU A 283 1.15 -19.64 -5.93
CA GLU A 283 -0.26 -19.27 -6.08
C GLU A 283 -0.53 -18.59 -7.42
N GLY A 284 0.31 -17.62 -7.79
CA GLY A 284 0.19 -16.89 -9.05
C GLY A 284 0.46 -17.78 -10.27
N GLN A 285 1.53 -18.57 -10.24
CA GLN A 285 1.84 -19.53 -11.29
C GLN A 285 0.71 -20.57 -11.45
N TRP A 286 0.15 -21.05 -10.34
CA TRP A 286 -0.93 -22.04 -10.33
C TRP A 286 -2.21 -21.44 -10.90
N ALA A 287 -2.57 -20.22 -10.51
CA ALA A 287 -3.71 -19.50 -11.07
C ALA A 287 -3.58 -19.32 -12.60
N ILE A 288 -2.38 -19.01 -13.09
CA ILE A 288 -2.13 -18.81 -14.53
C ILE A 288 -2.25 -20.13 -15.30
N LYS A 289 -1.66 -21.22 -14.78
CA LYS A 289 -1.61 -22.52 -15.45
C LYS A 289 -2.89 -23.33 -15.32
N LYS A 290 -3.46 -23.39 -14.12
CA LYS A 290 -4.63 -24.21 -13.77
C LYS A 290 -5.94 -23.43 -13.75
N LYS A 291 -5.89 -22.11 -13.95
CA LYS A 291 -7.08 -21.22 -13.96
C LYS A 291 -7.87 -21.22 -12.65
N HIS A 292 -7.18 -21.53 -11.55
CA HIS A 292 -7.76 -21.57 -10.22
C HIS A 292 -6.80 -20.93 -9.23
N LEU A 293 -7.20 -19.81 -8.62
CA LEU A 293 -6.41 -19.16 -7.58
C LEU A 293 -6.72 -19.82 -6.24
N VAL A 294 -5.66 -20.27 -5.56
CA VAL A 294 -5.72 -20.92 -4.24
C VAL A 294 -4.85 -20.11 -3.29
N SER A 295 -5.23 -20.02 -2.02
CA SER A 295 -4.37 -19.49 -0.96
C SER A 295 -3.63 -20.66 -0.31
N LEU A 296 -2.31 -20.67 -0.37
CA LEU A 296 -1.45 -21.76 0.12
C LEU A 296 -0.95 -21.47 1.54
N SER A 297 -0.58 -22.53 2.27
CA SER A 297 -0.07 -22.42 3.63
C SER A 297 1.39 -21.98 3.65
N GLU A 298 1.67 -20.83 4.27
CA GLU A 298 3.06 -20.50 4.63
C GLU A 298 3.55 -21.30 5.82
N GLN A 299 2.65 -21.68 6.74
CA GLN A 299 3.01 -22.40 7.96
C GLN A 299 3.56 -23.79 7.67
N GLU A 300 3.02 -24.45 6.65
CA GLU A 300 3.54 -25.75 6.20
C GLU A 300 5.02 -25.63 5.79
N LEU A 301 5.40 -24.57 5.07
CA LEU A 301 6.81 -24.32 4.76
C LEU A 301 7.62 -24.02 6.02
N VAL A 302 7.11 -23.17 6.92
CA VAL A 302 7.79 -22.86 8.19
C VAL A 302 8.08 -24.13 9.01
N ASP A 303 7.14 -25.07 9.07
CA ASP A 303 7.25 -26.24 9.94
C ASP A 303 7.91 -27.47 9.27
N CYS A 304 7.73 -27.64 7.95
CA CYS A 304 8.07 -28.87 7.23
C CYS A 304 9.28 -28.76 6.29
N ASP A 305 9.73 -27.55 5.98
CA ASP A 305 10.97 -27.32 5.24
C ASP A 305 12.16 -27.78 6.09
N LYS A 306 13.01 -28.64 5.51
CA LYS A 306 14.19 -29.19 6.20
C LYS A 306 15.51 -28.53 5.79
N LEU A 307 15.48 -27.60 4.84
CA LEU A 307 16.63 -26.87 4.32
C LEU A 307 16.75 -25.47 4.94
N ASP A 308 15.61 -24.85 5.25
CA ASP A 308 15.48 -23.54 5.87
C ASP A 308 15.30 -23.64 7.40
N GLN A 309 15.16 -22.50 8.07
CA GLN A 309 15.16 -22.38 9.53
C GLN A 309 13.87 -21.75 10.06
N GLY A 310 12.73 -22.00 9.39
CA GLY A 310 11.42 -21.53 9.84
C GLY A 310 11.38 -20.02 10.04
N CYS A 311 11.07 -19.59 11.27
CA CYS A 311 11.04 -18.17 11.66
C CYS A 311 12.42 -17.50 11.76
N GLU A 312 13.52 -18.25 11.75
CA GLU A 312 14.88 -17.69 11.72
C GLU A 312 15.39 -17.44 10.29
N GLY A 313 14.57 -17.77 9.28
CA GLY A 313 14.79 -17.42 7.88
C GLY A 313 14.89 -18.62 6.93
N GLY A 314 14.97 -18.29 5.65
CA GLY A 314 14.98 -19.28 4.57
C GLY A 314 15.10 -18.62 3.19
N LEU A 315 15.11 -19.44 2.14
CA LEU A 315 15.26 -18.99 0.76
C LEU A 315 14.15 -19.55 -0.13
N PRO A 316 13.57 -18.75 -1.05
CA PRO A 316 12.57 -19.28 -1.98
C PRO A 316 13.03 -20.49 -2.81
N SER A 317 14.32 -20.56 -3.15
CA SER A 317 14.87 -21.69 -3.90
C SER A 317 14.90 -23.00 -3.10
N ASN A 318 15.12 -22.92 -1.78
CA ASN A 318 15.04 -24.07 -0.88
C ASN A 318 13.59 -24.49 -0.70
N ALA A 319 12.70 -23.53 -0.46
CA ALA A 319 11.27 -23.76 -0.37
C ALA A 319 10.73 -24.51 -1.61
N TYR A 320 11.13 -24.11 -2.84
CA TYR A 320 10.73 -24.86 -4.03
C TYR A 320 11.19 -26.33 -4.02
N LYS A 321 12.43 -26.62 -3.58
CA LYS A 321 12.94 -27.99 -3.46
C LYS A 321 12.10 -28.79 -2.46
N GLU A 322 11.72 -28.17 -1.35
CA GLU A 322 10.97 -28.81 -0.30
C GLU A 322 9.50 -29.03 -0.68
N ILE A 323 8.85 -28.11 -1.41
CA ILE A 323 7.52 -28.35 -2.00
C ILE A 323 7.54 -29.59 -2.90
N ILE A 324 8.57 -29.72 -3.75
CA ILE A 324 8.74 -30.89 -4.62
C ILE A 324 8.95 -32.16 -3.79
N ARG A 325 9.76 -32.09 -2.72
CA ARG A 325 10.05 -33.22 -1.83
C ARG A 325 8.81 -33.68 -1.06
N LEU A 326 8.02 -32.74 -0.54
CA LEU A 326 6.75 -33.00 0.15
C LEU A 326 5.70 -33.55 -0.82
N GLY A 327 5.82 -33.20 -2.09
CA GLY A 327 4.90 -33.60 -3.15
C GLY A 327 3.69 -32.66 -3.25
N GLY A 328 3.84 -31.42 -2.79
CA GLY A 328 2.82 -30.38 -2.86
C GLY A 328 2.74 -29.49 -1.63
N LEU A 329 1.71 -28.64 -1.60
CA LEU A 329 1.33 -27.82 -0.44
C LEU A 329 -0.18 -27.92 -0.17
N GLU A 330 -0.56 -27.84 1.10
CA GLU A 330 -1.93 -27.65 1.58
C GLU A 330 -2.36 -26.18 1.44
N THR A 331 -3.66 -25.94 1.60
CA THR A 331 -4.19 -24.56 1.60
C THR A 331 -3.99 -23.87 2.94
N GLU A 332 -4.00 -22.54 2.93
CA GLU A 332 -4.04 -21.71 4.14
C GLU A 332 -5.19 -22.10 5.09
N LYS A 333 -6.29 -22.65 4.55
CA LYS A 333 -7.43 -23.07 5.37
C LYS A 333 -7.17 -24.40 6.08
N GLU A 334 -6.43 -25.30 5.46
CA GLU A 334 -6.15 -26.64 5.97
C GLU A 334 -4.96 -26.64 6.92
N TYR A 335 -3.97 -25.77 6.66
CA TYR A 335 -2.81 -25.54 7.52
C TYR A 335 -2.64 -24.02 7.76
N PRO A 336 -3.36 -23.43 8.72
CA PRO A 336 -3.36 -21.99 8.97
C PRO A 336 -2.03 -21.43 9.47
N TYR A 337 -1.78 -20.15 9.19
CA TYR A 337 -0.61 -19.44 9.68
C TYR A 337 -0.68 -19.08 11.17
N GLU A 338 0.31 -19.55 11.93
CA GLU A 338 0.44 -19.35 13.39
C GLU A 338 1.58 -18.39 13.76
N GLY A 339 2.51 -18.12 12.83
CA GLY A 339 3.55 -17.09 13.03
C GLY A 339 4.64 -17.47 14.03
N ARG A 340 4.91 -18.77 14.17
CA ARG A 340 5.97 -19.35 15.00
C ARG A 340 6.33 -20.73 14.47
N ASP A 341 7.50 -21.25 14.86
CA ASP A 341 7.87 -22.63 14.53
C ASP A 341 7.02 -23.63 15.30
N GLU A 342 6.43 -24.59 14.59
CA GLU A 342 5.74 -25.73 15.17
C GLU A 342 6.27 -27.05 14.60
N LYS A 343 5.67 -28.16 15.06
CA LYS A 343 5.99 -29.47 14.51
C LYS A 343 5.27 -29.61 13.17
N CYS A 344 5.97 -30.07 12.13
CA CYS A 344 5.35 -30.43 10.86
C CYS A 344 4.18 -31.42 11.04
N PHE A 345 2.98 -31.00 10.65
CA PHE A 345 1.76 -31.84 10.61
C PHE A 345 1.26 -32.12 9.19
N PHE A 346 2.08 -31.83 8.18
CA PHE A 346 1.73 -31.98 6.77
C PHE A 346 1.09 -33.32 6.45
N ASN A 347 -0.06 -33.28 5.79
CA ASN A 347 -0.71 -34.45 5.25
C ASN A 347 -0.64 -34.47 3.72
N ARG A 348 0.16 -35.38 3.18
CA ARG A 348 0.33 -35.54 1.73
C ARG A 348 -0.98 -35.80 0.97
N THR A 349 -2.00 -36.39 1.60
CA THR A 349 -3.30 -36.59 0.94
C THR A 349 -4.11 -35.31 0.77
N GLU A 350 -3.78 -34.26 1.52
CA GLU A 350 -4.47 -32.97 1.50
C GLU A 350 -3.79 -31.94 0.59
N ALA A 351 -2.57 -32.22 0.11
CA ALA A 351 -1.85 -31.37 -0.83
C ALA A 351 -2.72 -31.03 -2.06
N LYS A 352 -2.91 -29.73 -2.32
CA LYS A 352 -3.77 -29.23 -3.40
C LYS A 352 -3.02 -28.85 -4.66
N ILE A 353 -1.74 -28.53 -4.53
CA ILE A 353 -0.90 -28.09 -5.63
C ILE A 353 0.41 -28.87 -5.63
N ASP A 354 1.09 -28.88 -6.76
CA ASP A 354 2.46 -29.33 -6.90
C ASP A 354 3.24 -28.39 -7.84
N ILE A 355 4.57 -28.45 -7.75
CA ILE A 355 5.48 -27.74 -8.66
C ILE A 355 6.49 -28.73 -9.21
N ASN A 356 7.11 -28.39 -10.33
CA ASN A 356 8.03 -29.27 -11.07
C ASN A 356 9.47 -28.76 -11.11
N GLY A 357 9.72 -27.57 -10.56
CA GLY A 357 11.05 -26.97 -10.49
C GLY A 357 10.99 -25.49 -10.15
N GLY A 358 12.17 -24.87 -10.11
CA GLY A 358 12.34 -23.43 -10.00
C GLY A 358 13.10 -22.87 -11.19
N LEU A 359 12.85 -21.60 -11.49
CA LEU A 359 13.54 -20.80 -12.48
C LEU A 359 14.32 -19.68 -11.81
N ASN A 360 15.51 -19.40 -12.34
CA ASN A 360 16.22 -18.16 -12.12
C ASN A 360 15.88 -17.19 -13.25
N ILE A 361 15.33 -16.03 -12.92
CA ILE A 361 14.99 -14.98 -13.88
C ILE A 361 16.23 -14.11 -14.13
N SER A 362 16.30 -13.45 -15.29
CA SER A 362 17.37 -12.49 -15.60
C SER A 362 17.43 -11.36 -14.57
N SER A 363 18.63 -10.89 -14.22
CA SER A 363 18.81 -9.69 -13.40
C SER A 363 18.61 -8.39 -14.18
N ASN A 364 18.36 -8.45 -15.49
CA ASN A 364 17.98 -7.30 -16.28
C ASN A 364 16.49 -6.98 -16.04
N GLU A 365 16.19 -5.80 -15.51
CA GLU A 365 14.81 -5.43 -15.16
C GLU A 365 13.84 -5.34 -16.35
N ASN A 366 14.33 -5.12 -17.58
CA ASN A 366 13.48 -5.19 -18.77
C ASN A 366 13.11 -6.64 -19.10
N ASP A 367 14.06 -7.56 -18.97
CA ASP A 367 13.80 -8.99 -19.13
C ASP A 367 12.85 -9.50 -18.04
N MET A 368 13.02 -9.04 -16.80
CA MET A 368 12.08 -9.32 -15.71
C MET A 368 10.67 -8.84 -16.05
N ALA A 369 10.52 -7.64 -16.62
CA ALA A 369 9.21 -7.08 -16.98
C ALA A 369 8.55 -7.86 -18.11
N ALA A 370 9.33 -8.23 -19.13
CA ALA A 370 8.87 -9.06 -20.24
C ALA A 370 8.46 -10.46 -19.77
N TRP A 371 9.28 -11.07 -18.90
CA TRP A 371 8.99 -12.37 -18.31
C TRP A 371 7.74 -12.32 -17.43
N LEU A 372 7.63 -11.33 -16.54
CA LEU A 372 6.49 -11.17 -15.62
C LEU A 372 5.17 -11.04 -16.37
N ALA A 373 5.09 -10.17 -17.37
CA ALA A 373 3.85 -9.92 -18.11
C ALA A 373 3.34 -11.17 -18.85
N LYS A 374 4.24 -12.08 -19.24
CA LYS A 374 3.88 -13.29 -19.99
C LYS A 374 3.67 -14.51 -19.08
N ASN A 375 4.41 -14.59 -17.97
CA ASN A 375 4.52 -15.84 -17.21
C ASN A 375 3.98 -15.77 -15.78
N GLY A 376 3.88 -14.60 -15.15
CA GLY A 376 3.33 -14.49 -13.80
C GLY A 376 4.15 -13.66 -12.82
N PRO A 377 3.67 -13.52 -11.58
CA PRO A 377 4.41 -12.88 -10.48
C PRO A 377 5.79 -13.51 -10.26
N ILE A 378 6.75 -12.73 -9.77
CA ILE A 378 8.15 -13.13 -9.53
C ILE A 378 8.47 -13.01 -8.04
N SER A 379 8.97 -14.09 -7.43
CA SER A 379 9.52 -14.06 -6.07
C SER A 379 10.89 -13.40 -6.11
N ILE A 380 11.12 -12.41 -5.24
CA ILE A 380 12.40 -11.70 -5.17
C ILE A 380 12.93 -11.57 -3.74
N GLY A 381 14.24 -11.43 -3.62
CA GLY A 381 14.90 -10.87 -2.43
C GLY A 381 15.10 -9.36 -2.57
N ILE A 382 14.95 -8.61 -1.47
CA ILE A 382 15.19 -7.17 -1.41
C ILE A 382 15.84 -6.79 -0.08
N ASN A 383 16.64 -5.72 -0.03
CA ASN A 383 17.01 -5.09 1.24
C ASN A 383 15.87 -4.20 1.74
N ALA A 384 15.29 -4.54 2.88
CA ALA A 384 14.06 -3.92 3.38
C ALA A 384 14.28 -2.72 4.31
N ASN A 385 15.51 -2.22 4.47
CA ASN A 385 15.80 -1.12 5.39
C ASN A 385 15.02 0.16 5.06
N ALA A 386 14.91 0.53 3.78
CA ALA A 386 14.08 1.65 3.35
C ALA A 386 12.57 1.36 3.49
N MET A 387 12.15 0.10 3.43
CA MET A 387 10.75 -0.29 3.52
C MET A 387 10.17 -0.09 4.92
N GLN A 388 10.98 -0.15 5.98
CA GLN A 388 10.50 -0.05 7.37
C GLN A 388 9.56 1.16 7.59
N PHE A 389 9.88 2.31 6.98
CA PHE A 389 9.14 3.56 7.17
C PHE A 389 8.30 4.00 5.97
N TYR A 390 8.16 3.15 4.95
CA TYR A 390 7.42 3.48 3.73
C TYR A 390 5.91 3.60 3.97
N PHE A 391 5.32 4.71 3.50
CA PHE A 391 3.88 4.95 3.52
C PHE A 391 3.21 4.80 2.16
N GLY A 392 3.85 5.28 1.10
CA GLY A 392 3.28 5.30 -0.24
C GLY A 392 4.15 6.08 -1.21
N GLY A 393 3.75 6.15 -2.49
CA GLY A 393 4.52 6.78 -3.57
C GLY A 393 5.63 5.87 -4.12
N ILE A 394 6.33 6.31 -5.17
CA ILE A 394 7.40 5.50 -5.79
C ILE A 394 8.70 5.72 -5.03
N SER A 395 9.15 4.68 -4.37
CA SER A 395 10.37 4.66 -3.57
C SER A 395 11.61 4.52 -4.44
N HIS A 396 12.57 5.43 -4.30
CA HIS A 396 13.87 5.41 -4.96
C HIS A 396 15.00 5.85 -3.99
N PRO A 397 15.20 5.09 -2.90
CA PRO A 397 16.25 5.38 -1.94
C PRO A 397 17.65 5.23 -2.54
N TRP A 398 18.60 5.97 -1.99
CA TRP A 398 20.02 5.77 -2.31
C TRP A 398 20.51 4.43 -1.79
N LYS A 399 21.51 3.83 -2.46
CA LYS A 399 22.11 2.54 -2.09
C LYS A 399 22.62 2.48 -0.64
N ILE A 400 23.01 3.62 -0.05
CA ILE A 400 23.43 3.70 1.36
C ILE A 400 22.27 3.42 2.34
N PHE A 401 21.03 3.65 1.91
CA PHE A 401 19.84 3.38 2.71
C PHE A 401 19.24 2.00 2.45
N CYS A 402 19.62 1.33 1.37
CA CYS A 402 19.32 -0.08 1.15
C CYS A 402 20.40 -0.72 0.29
N ASN A 403 21.32 -1.43 0.94
CA ASN A 403 22.48 -2.00 0.25
C ASN A 403 22.02 -3.12 -0.71
N PRO A 404 22.24 -3.00 -2.03
CA PRO A 404 21.83 -4.05 -2.97
C PRO A 404 22.56 -5.39 -2.76
N GLU A 405 23.67 -5.41 -2.04
CA GLU A 405 24.41 -6.64 -1.69
C GLU A 405 23.87 -7.35 -0.45
N SER A 406 22.91 -6.77 0.27
CA SER A 406 22.47 -7.26 1.58
C SER A 406 20.97 -7.55 1.57
N LEU A 407 20.53 -8.48 0.73
CA LEU A 407 19.12 -8.90 0.68
C LEU A 407 18.75 -9.56 2.01
N ASP A 408 17.66 -9.10 2.64
CA ASP A 408 17.23 -9.57 3.97
C ASP A 408 15.71 -9.74 4.08
N HIS A 409 14.99 -9.67 2.96
CA HIS A 409 13.54 -9.77 2.93
C HIS A 409 13.02 -10.38 1.63
N GLY A 410 12.09 -11.31 1.75
CA GLY A 410 11.42 -11.98 0.63
C GLY A 410 10.09 -11.30 0.30
N VAL A 411 9.90 -10.90 -0.96
CA VAL A 411 8.67 -10.24 -1.43
C VAL A 411 8.29 -10.73 -2.83
N LEU A 412 7.15 -10.28 -3.35
CA LEU A 412 6.64 -10.75 -4.64
C LEU A 412 6.38 -9.57 -5.59
N ILE A 413 7.07 -9.51 -6.73
CA ILE A 413 6.71 -8.59 -7.81
C ILE A 413 5.46 -9.13 -8.51
N VAL A 414 4.39 -8.34 -8.52
CA VAL A 414 3.11 -8.71 -9.16
C VAL A 414 2.77 -7.87 -10.38
N GLY A 415 3.54 -6.82 -10.64
CA GLY A 415 3.28 -5.92 -11.75
C GLY A 415 4.29 -4.78 -11.82
N TYR A 416 4.06 -3.89 -12.76
CA TYR A 416 4.83 -2.67 -12.97
C TYR A 416 4.01 -1.64 -13.73
N GLY A 417 4.45 -0.39 -13.70
CA GLY A 417 3.85 0.68 -14.47
C GLY A 417 4.74 1.89 -14.59
N VAL A 418 4.15 2.99 -15.05
CA VAL A 418 4.79 4.29 -15.19
C VAL A 418 3.85 5.35 -14.63
N ARG A 419 4.33 6.20 -13.72
CA ARG A 419 3.56 7.34 -13.16
C ARG A 419 4.35 8.62 -13.40
N LYS A 420 3.76 9.61 -14.09
CA LYS A 420 4.44 10.88 -14.45
C LYS A 420 5.87 10.65 -14.99
N SER A 421 6.03 9.66 -15.89
CA SER A 421 7.33 9.22 -16.47
C SER A 421 8.27 8.42 -15.56
N THR A 422 7.92 8.19 -14.29
CA THR A 422 8.69 7.36 -13.37
C THR A 422 8.25 5.90 -13.47
N PRO A 423 9.09 4.98 -13.99
CA PRO A 423 8.80 3.56 -14.00
C PRO A 423 8.90 2.97 -12.59
N TYR A 424 8.01 2.04 -12.25
CA TYR A 424 8.01 1.38 -10.95
C TYR A 424 7.59 -0.09 -11.03
N TRP A 425 8.04 -0.89 -10.07
CA TRP A 425 7.52 -2.20 -9.75
C TRP A 425 6.39 -2.11 -8.73
N ILE A 426 5.43 -3.02 -8.81
CA ILE A 426 4.40 -3.26 -7.80
C ILE A 426 4.81 -4.51 -7.04
N VAL A 427 5.21 -4.32 -5.78
CA VAL A 427 5.72 -5.39 -4.92
C VAL A 427 4.72 -5.67 -3.81
N LYS A 428 4.20 -6.91 -3.74
CA LYS A 428 3.36 -7.38 -2.64
C LYS A 428 4.26 -7.73 -1.44
N ASN A 429 3.97 -7.14 -0.29
CA ASN A 429 4.66 -7.40 0.97
C ASN A 429 3.83 -8.32 1.89
N SER A 430 4.45 -8.80 2.96
CA SER A 430 3.89 -9.72 3.96
C SER A 430 3.74 -9.08 5.35
N TRP A 431 3.63 -7.75 5.44
CA TRP A 431 3.51 -7.02 6.71
C TRP A 431 2.08 -6.52 7.01
N GLY A 432 1.10 -7.13 6.35
CA GLY A 432 -0.31 -6.79 6.47
C GLY A 432 -0.75 -5.63 5.59
N PRO A 433 -2.07 -5.52 5.36
CA PRO A 433 -2.65 -4.52 4.45
C PRO A 433 -2.61 -3.09 5.00
N THR A 434 -2.24 -2.89 6.27
CA THR A 434 -2.13 -1.56 6.90
C THR A 434 -0.78 -0.89 6.66
N TRP A 435 0.21 -1.63 6.15
CA TRP A 435 1.53 -1.13 5.82
C TRP A 435 1.61 -0.71 4.34
N GLY A 436 2.36 0.35 4.03
CA GLY A 436 2.56 0.83 2.65
C GLY A 436 1.26 1.16 1.91
N GLU A 437 1.25 0.96 0.59
CA GLU A 437 0.05 1.13 -0.24
C GLU A 437 -0.82 -0.13 -0.18
N LYS A 438 -1.58 -0.29 0.92
CA LYS A 438 -2.44 -1.48 1.16
C LYS A 438 -1.68 -2.80 1.16
N GLY A 439 -0.49 -2.80 1.73
CA GLY A 439 0.43 -3.94 1.75
C GLY A 439 1.36 -4.04 0.55
N TYR A 440 1.31 -3.07 -0.37
CA TYR A 440 2.19 -3.00 -1.52
C TYR A 440 3.27 -1.93 -1.36
N TYR A 441 4.41 -2.19 -1.98
CA TYR A 441 5.54 -1.29 -2.11
C TYR A 441 5.71 -0.93 -3.58
N LEU A 442 5.64 0.36 -3.89
CA LEU A 442 5.99 0.85 -5.21
C LEU A 442 7.44 1.30 -5.19
N VAL A 443 8.28 0.67 -6.01
CA VAL A 443 9.72 0.94 -6.03
C VAL A 443 10.17 1.23 -7.45
N TYR A 444 11.07 2.19 -7.61
CA TYR A 444 11.59 2.58 -8.91
C TYR A 444 12.17 1.37 -9.67
N ARG A 445 11.87 1.30 -10.97
CA ARG A 445 12.29 0.23 -11.87
C ARG A 445 13.34 0.74 -12.84
N GLY A 446 14.53 0.15 -12.84
CA GLY A 446 15.55 0.38 -13.88
C GLY A 446 16.99 0.49 -13.40
N ASP A 447 17.27 0.54 -12.10
CA ASP A 447 18.64 0.61 -11.56
C ASP A 447 18.93 -0.36 -10.38
N GLY A 448 18.09 -1.39 -10.22
CA GLY A 448 18.25 -2.46 -9.24
C GLY A 448 18.07 -2.00 -7.81
N VAL A 449 17.10 -1.12 -7.57
CA VAL A 449 16.84 -0.49 -6.26
C VAL A 449 16.80 -1.54 -5.15
N CYS A 450 17.60 -1.33 -4.11
CA CYS A 450 17.70 -2.23 -2.96
C CYS A 450 18.03 -3.70 -3.31
N GLY A 451 18.60 -3.96 -4.49
CA GLY A 451 19.00 -5.29 -4.95
C GLY A 451 17.86 -6.17 -5.45
N LEU A 452 16.66 -5.62 -5.70
CA LEU A 452 15.45 -6.36 -6.07
C LEU A 452 15.58 -7.29 -7.29
N ASN A 453 16.58 -7.06 -8.14
CA ASN A 453 16.83 -7.80 -9.38
C ASN A 453 17.92 -8.88 -9.23
N ARG A 454 18.45 -9.10 -8.03
CA ARG A 454 19.61 -9.99 -7.82
C ARG A 454 19.24 -11.43 -7.55
N MET A 455 18.11 -11.64 -6.88
CA MET A 455 17.52 -12.94 -6.71
C MET A 455 16.07 -12.83 -7.16
N ALA A 456 15.82 -13.17 -8.42
CA ALA A 456 14.49 -13.18 -9.02
C ALA A 456 14.19 -14.59 -9.47
N THR A 457 13.16 -15.21 -8.88
CA THR A 457 12.86 -16.63 -9.10
C THR A 457 11.38 -16.86 -9.34
N SER A 458 11.06 -18.01 -9.94
CA SER A 458 9.68 -18.48 -10.05
C SER A 458 9.60 -19.98 -10.04
N ALA A 459 8.54 -20.53 -9.45
CA ALA A 459 8.16 -21.92 -9.58
C ALA A 459 7.73 -22.25 -11.02
N VAL A 460 7.89 -23.52 -11.39
CA VAL A 460 7.39 -24.11 -12.63
C VAL A 460 6.22 -25.03 -12.31
N ILE A 461 5.09 -24.82 -12.99
CA ILE A 461 3.90 -25.66 -12.89
C ILE A 461 3.56 -26.19 -14.28
N ASN A 462 3.36 -27.50 -14.38
CA ASN A 462 2.98 -28.19 -15.61
C ASN A 462 1.51 -28.06 -15.95
#